data_AF-Q9EWQ9-F1
#
_entry.id   AF-Q9EWQ9-F1
#
_cell.length_a   1.000
_cell.length_b   1.000
_cell.length_c   1.000
_cell.angle_alpha   90.00
_cell.angle_beta   90.00
_cell.angle_gamma   90.00
#
_symmetry.space_group_name_H-M   'P 1'
#
loop_
_entity.id
_entity.type
_entity.pdbx_description
1 polymer ?
#
loop_
_entity_poly.entity_id
_entity_poly.type
_entity_poly.pdbx_seq_one_letter_code
_entity_poly.pdbx_strand_id
1 'polypeptide(L)'
;MSSSASAVARRRPVGGMGGPVAIRPAGVLAEAVAADGSGAVREAVAAAAHAAGRSAGGEDLTAALRGCGYEPATTAGGSIDLRNCPFHRLAREHTELVCWLNLHLVRGVLEAGGHQPGRAVLAPRPGRCCVVVGPPSRSPKRPPDVRAGAVGSPSEVSR
;
A
#
# COMPACT_ATOMS: atom_id res chain seq x y z
N MET A 1 -33.75 -23.82 -57.52
CA MET A 1 -33.56 -22.40 -57.84
C MET A 1 -34.41 -21.57 -56.89
N SER A 2 -33.77 -20.61 -56.21
CA SER A 2 -34.31 -19.51 -55.39
C SER A 2 -35.21 -19.82 -54.19
N SER A 3 -34.61 -19.87 -52.99
CA SER A 3 -35.27 -19.46 -51.74
C SER A 3 -34.68 -18.14 -51.28
N SER A 4 -35.51 -17.10 -51.31
CA SER A 4 -35.19 -15.72 -50.92
C SER A 4 -34.95 -15.61 -49.42
N ALA A 5 -33.77 -15.13 -49.02
CA ALA A 5 -33.47 -14.76 -47.65
C ALA A 5 -33.96 -13.32 -47.38
N SER A 6 -35.00 -13.18 -46.54
CA SER A 6 -35.45 -11.88 -46.04
C SER A 6 -34.43 -11.33 -45.03
N ALA A 7 -33.74 -10.25 -45.41
CA ALA A 7 -32.86 -9.49 -44.53
C ALA A 7 -33.70 -8.69 -43.53
N VAL A 8 -33.75 -9.14 -42.27
CA VAL A 8 -34.27 -8.34 -41.15
C VAL A 8 -33.28 -7.21 -40.86
N ALA A 9 -33.65 -6.00 -41.29
CA ALA A 9 -32.95 -4.77 -40.96
C ALA A 9 -32.91 -4.58 -39.44
N ARG A 10 -31.73 -4.73 -38.83
CA ARG A 10 -31.50 -4.38 -37.43
C ARG A 10 -31.53 -2.86 -37.32
N ARG A 11 -32.60 -2.32 -36.70
CA ARG A 11 -32.63 -0.91 -36.29
C ARG A 11 -31.48 -0.64 -35.34
N ARG A 12 -30.68 0.40 -35.64
CA ARG A 12 -29.72 0.99 -34.69
C ARG A 12 -30.51 1.74 -33.61
N PRO A 13 -30.25 1.53 -32.31
CA PRO A 13 -30.79 2.43 -31.30
C PRO A 13 -30.10 3.79 -31.47
N VAL A 14 -30.93 4.80 -31.69
CA VAL A 14 -30.57 6.21 -31.79
C VAL A 14 -30.53 6.78 -30.37
N GLY A 15 -29.44 7.44 -30.01
CA GLY A 15 -29.37 8.48 -28.95
C GLY A 15 -29.95 8.13 -27.58
N GLY A 16 -29.14 7.55 -26.70
CA GLY A 16 -29.36 7.67 -25.26
C GLY A 16 -28.85 9.03 -24.80
N MET A 17 -29.77 9.92 -24.42
CA MET A 17 -29.46 11.25 -23.89
C MET A 17 -28.47 11.17 -22.73
N GLY A 18 -27.34 11.85 -22.88
CA GLY A 18 -26.39 12.08 -21.79
C GLY A 18 -27.09 12.86 -20.67
N GLY A 19 -27.41 12.18 -19.57
CA GLY A 19 -27.69 12.85 -18.31
C GLY A 19 -26.48 13.69 -17.87
N PRO A 20 -26.64 14.60 -16.90
CA PRO A 20 -25.53 15.43 -16.44
C PRO A 20 -24.37 14.53 -16.02
N VAL A 21 -23.18 14.79 -16.58
CA VAL A 21 -21.95 14.08 -16.20
C VAL A 21 -21.69 14.41 -14.74
N ALA A 22 -21.94 13.45 -13.85
CA ALA A 22 -21.63 13.61 -12.45
C ALA A 22 -20.12 13.82 -12.31
N ILE A 23 -19.72 14.97 -11.74
CA ILE A 23 -18.31 15.24 -11.47
C ILE A 23 -17.78 14.16 -10.53
N ARG A 24 -16.59 13.64 -10.83
CA ARG A 24 -15.88 12.65 -10.03
C ARG A 24 -14.62 13.29 -9.47
N PRO A 25 -14.67 13.97 -8.32
CA PRO A 25 -13.56 14.81 -7.86
C PRO A 25 -12.23 14.06 -7.76
N ALA A 26 -12.26 12.80 -7.30
CA ALA A 26 -11.07 11.95 -7.24
C ALA A 26 -10.49 11.60 -8.63
N GLY A 27 -11.35 11.47 -9.66
CA GLY A 27 -10.92 11.27 -11.05
C GLY A 27 -10.26 12.52 -11.61
N VAL A 28 -10.84 13.70 -11.38
CA VAL A 28 -10.25 14.99 -11.80
C VAL A 28 -8.85 15.19 -11.20
N LEU A 29 -8.68 14.88 -9.90
CA LEU A 29 -7.37 14.94 -9.26
C LEU A 29 -6.40 13.93 -9.87
N ALA A 30 -6.83 12.69 -10.10
CA ALA A 30 -5.99 11.66 -10.68
C ALA A 30 -5.56 11.97 -12.13
N GLU A 31 -6.45 12.56 -12.93
CA GLU A 31 -6.14 13.07 -14.27
C GLU A 31 -5.11 14.19 -14.22
N ALA A 32 -5.22 15.12 -13.26
CA ALA A 32 -4.22 16.17 -13.06
C ALA A 32 -2.83 15.60 -12.71
N VAL A 33 -2.76 14.56 -11.88
CA VAL A 33 -1.48 13.87 -11.61
C VAL A 33 -0.95 13.19 -12.86
N ALA A 34 -1.82 12.55 -13.66
CA ALA A 34 -1.42 11.86 -14.89
C ALA A 34 -0.96 12.82 -16.00
N ALA A 35 -1.54 14.02 -16.05
CA ALA A 35 -1.17 15.07 -17.00
C ALA A 35 0.12 15.83 -16.61
N ASP A 36 0.60 15.66 -15.38
CA ASP A 36 1.83 16.31 -14.91
C ASP A 36 3.08 15.64 -15.49
N GLY A 37 3.56 16.19 -16.60
CA GLY A 37 4.80 15.76 -17.24
C GLY A 37 6.06 16.06 -16.44
N SER A 38 6.00 16.91 -15.40
CA SER A 38 7.15 17.21 -14.53
C SER A 38 7.34 16.19 -13.42
N GLY A 39 6.28 15.47 -13.04
CA GLY A 39 6.24 14.56 -11.90
C GLY A 39 6.15 15.22 -10.53
N ALA A 40 6.18 16.57 -10.44
CA ALA A 40 6.11 17.29 -9.17
C ALA A 40 4.82 17.01 -8.39
N VAL A 41 3.68 16.90 -9.07
CA VAL A 41 2.39 16.57 -8.46
C VAL A 41 2.40 15.13 -7.95
N ARG A 42 2.98 14.20 -8.72
CA ARG A 42 3.12 12.80 -8.31
C ARG A 42 3.97 12.66 -7.05
N GLU A 43 5.07 13.39 -6.96
CA GLU A 43 5.94 13.43 -5.77
C GLU A 43 5.23 14.09 -4.57
N ALA A 44 4.50 15.17 -4.78
CA ALA A 44 3.71 15.80 -3.72
C ALA A 44 2.64 14.84 -3.16
N VAL A 45 1.97 14.08 -4.02
CA VAL A 45 1.02 13.04 -3.61
C VAL A 45 1.73 11.92 -2.84
N ALA A 46 2.91 11.47 -3.29
CA ALA A 46 3.68 10.46 -2.59
C ALA A 46 4.12 10.93 -1.19
N ALA A 47 4.59 12.17 -1.06
CA ALA A 47 4.95 12.78 0.21
C ALA A 47 3.75 12.92 1.15
N ALA A 48 2.61 13.38 0.63
CA ALA A 48 1.38 13.50 1.40
C ALA A 48 0.85 12.14 1.88
N ALA A 49 0.86 11.13 1.00
CA ALA A 49 0.46 9.77 1.35
C ALA A 49 1.38 9.19 2.44
N HIS A 50 2.68 9.40 2.33
CA HIS A 50 3.65 8.97 3.32
C HIS A 50 3.44 9.66 4.67
N ALA A 51 3.24 10.99 4.67
CA ALA A 51 2.93 11.74 5.89
C ALA A 51 1.63 11.25 6.56
N ALA A 52 0.57 11.03 5.78
CA ALA A 52 -0.68 10.46 6.28
C ALA A 52 -0.47 9.06 6.88
N GLY A 53 0.32 8.22 6.22
CA GLY A 53 0.71 6.90 6.74
C GLY A 53 1.43 6.99 8.08
N ARG A 54 2.40 7.91 8.22
CA ARG A 54 3.11 8.13 9.49
C ARG A 54 2.17 8.56 10.61
N SER A 55 1.23 9.45 10.32
CA SER A 55 0.24 9.90 11.30
C SER A 55 -0.75 8.81 11.72
N ALA A 56 -1.01 7.82 10.87
CA ALA A 56 -1.92 6.71 11.14
C ALA A 56 -1.23 5.46 11.72
N GLY A 57 0.11 5.44 11.78
CA GLY A 57 0.88 4.32 12.31
C GLY A 57 0.82 4.18 13.83
N GLY A 58 1.28 3.04 14.33
CA GLY A 58 1.34 2.72 15.75
C GLY A 58 2.11 1.43 16.00
N GLU A 59 2.28 1.06 17.27
CA GLU A 59 3.04 -0.13 17.68
C GLU A 59 2.46 -1.43 17.08
N ASP A 60 1.13 -1.56 17.04
CA ASP A 60 0.46 -2.65 16.34
C ASP A 60 0.22 -2.29 14.86
N LEU A 61 1.14 -2.77 14.00
CA LEU A 61 1.05 -2.60 12.56
C LEU A 61 -0.28 -3.10 11.97
N THR A 62 -0.82 -4.21 12.46
CA THR A 62 -2.06 -4.80 11.93
C THR A 62 -3.24 -3.91 12.24
N ALA A 63 -3.32 -3.42 13.48
CA ALA A 63 -4.34 -2.45 13.90
C ALA A 63 -4.23 -1.14 13.11
N ALA A 64 -3.02 -0.60 12.93
CA ALA A 64 -2.79 0.62 12.15
C ALA A 64 -3.23 0.48 10.68
N LEU A 65 -2.89 -0.63 10.03
CA LEU A 65 -3.34 -0.92 8.66
C LEU A 65 -4.87 -1.04 8.57
N ARG A 66 -5.51 -1.68 9.56
CA ARG A 66 -6.99 -1.73 9.64
C ARG A 66 -7.60 -0.34 9.83
N GLY A 67 -6.99 0.51 10.66
CA GLY A 67 -7.38 1.91 10.85
C GLY A 67 -7.33 2.72 9.55
N CYS A 68 -6.40 2.39 8.65
CA CYS A 68 -6.31 2.96 7.31
C CYS A 68 -7.33 2.36 6.30
N GLY A 69 -8.16 1.41 6.73
CA GLY A 69 -9.15 0.74 5.87
C GLY A 69 -8.63 -0.47 5.09
N TYR A 70 -7.43 -0.97 5.40
CA TYR A 70 -6.94 -2.21 4.81
C TYR A 70 -7.43 -3.46 5.56
N GLU A 71 -7.42 -4.59 4.86
CA GLU A 71 -7.66 -5.92 5.41
C GLU A 71 -6.36 -6.76 5.40
N PRO A 72 -5.49 -6.57 6.41
CA PRO A 72 -4.23 -7.31 6.50
C PRO A 72 -4.46 -8.78 6.85
N ALA A 73 -3.70 -9.66 6.18
CA ALA A 73 -3.63 -11.09 6.43
C ALA A 73 -2.17 -11.54 6.48
N THR A 74 -1.70 -11.98 7.64
CA THR A 74 -0.35 -12.51 7.82
C THR A 74 -0.26 -13.90 7.19
N THR A 75 0.74 -14.09 6.33
CA THR A 75 1.06 -15.36 5.67
C THR A 75 1.93 -16.23 6.59
N ALA A 76 2.03 -17.54 6.29
CA ALA A 76 2.93 -18.44 7.00
C ALA A 76 4.41 -18.01 6.94
N GLY A 77 4.81 -17.28 5.90
CA GLY A 77 6.17 -16.73 5.74
C GLY A 77 6.42 -15.41 6.46
N GLY A 78 5.44 -14.87 7.20
CA GLY A 78 5.57 -13.60 7.94
C GLY A 78 5.37 -12.34 7.11
N SER A 79 5.10 -12.45 5.80
CA SER A 79 4.59 -11.33 4.99
C SER A 79 3.13 -11.03 5.34
N ILE A 80 2.68 -9.80 5.05
CA ILE A 80 1.29 -9.37 5.18
C ILE A 80 0.74 -9.05 3.80
N ASP A 81 -0.29 -9.81 3.39
CA ASP A 81 -1.09 -9.52 2.20
C ASP A 81 -2.24 -8.59 2.61
N LEU A 82 -2.53 -7.57 1.80
CA LEU A 82 -3.67 -6.67 2.00
C LEU A 82 -4.80 -7.08 1.07
N ARG A 83 -5.85 -7.70 1.61
CA ARG A 83 -6.90 -8.39 0.83
C ARG A 83 -7.88 -7.46 0.10
N ASN A 84 -7.82 -6.16 0.41
CA ASN A 84 -8.60 -5.13 -0.27
C ASN A 84 -7.70 -3.98 -0.71
N CYS A 85 -8.23 -3.11 -1.56
CA CYS A 85 -7.68 -1.78 -1.79
C CYS A 85 -8.72 -0.77 -1.29
N PRO A 86 -8.43 0.05 -0.25
CA PRO A 86 -9.39 1.05 0.23
C PRO A 86 -9.74 2.08 -0.85
N PHE A 87 -8.88 2.23 -1.86
CA PHE A 87 -9.07 3.09 -3.02
C PHE A 87 -9.57 2.33 -4.27
N HIS A 88 -10.17 1.13 -4.11
CA HIS A 88 -10.52 0.25 -5.23
C HIS A 88 -11.29 0.94 -6.37
N ARG A 89 -12.27 1.81 -6.04
CA ARG A 89 -13.02 2.55 -7.06
C ARG A 89 -12.13 3.42 -7.94
N LEU A 90 -11.17 4.12 -7.35
CA LEU A 90 -10.21 4.95 -8.07
C LEU A 90 -9.16 4.09 -8.79
N ALA A 91 -8.75 2.98 -8.18
CA ALA A 91 -7.79 2.05 -8.75
C ALA A 91 -8.24 1.42 -10.06
N ARG A 92 -9.57 1.29 -10.29
CA ARG A 92 -10.12 0.75 -11.54
C ARG A 92 -9.79 1.60 -12.77
N GLU A 93 -9.56 2.90 -12.59
CA GLU A 93 -9.32 3.84 -13.68
C GLU A 93 -7.90 4.42 -13.64
N HIS A 94 -7.33 4.54 -12.45
CA HIS A 94 -5.99 5.11 -12.24
C HIS A 94 -5.11 4.14 -11.44
N THR A 95 -4.98 2.91 -11.92
CA THR A 95 -4.31 1.82 -11.19
C THR A 95 -2.89 2.18 -10.77
N GLU A 96 -2.06 2.69 -11.69
CA GLU A 96 -0.66 2.99 -11.41
C GLU A 96 -0.52 4.05 -10.30
N LEU A 97 -1.25 5.15 -10.42
CA LEU A 97 -1.28 6.22 -9.42
C LEU A 97 -1.71 5.69 -8.06
N VAL A 98 -2.80 4.92 -8.01
CA VAL A 98 -3.33 4.39 -6.75
C VAL A 98 -2.37 3.37 -6.14
N CYS A 99 -1.76 2.48 -6.92
CA CYS A 99 -0.80 1.53 -6.40
C CYS A 99 0.45 2.26 -5.86
N TRP A 100 0.90 3.33 -6.52
CA TRP A 100 1.96 4.21 -6.03
C TRP A 100 1.59 4.91 -4.72
N LEU A 101 0.39 5.49 -4.64
CA LEU A 101 -0.12 6.12 -3.43
C LEU A 101 -0.19 5.13 -2.25
N ASN A 102 -0.76 3.95 -2.46
CA ASN A 102 -0.84 2.91 -1.42
C ASN A 102 0.55 2.51 -0.92
N LEU A 103 1.55 2.41 -1.81
CA LEU A 103 2.92 2.07 -1.42
C LEU A 103 3.47 3.10 -0.43
N HIS A 104 3.36 4.39 -0.74
CA HIS A 104 3.86 5.46 0.12
C HIS A 104 3.09 5.55 1.43
N LEU A 105 1.77 5.35 1.40
CA LEU A 105 0.95 5.30 2.61
C LEU A 105 1.40 4.16 3.52
N VAL A 106 1.52 2.93 3.02
CA VAL A 106 1.95 1.77 3.82
C VAL A 106 3.39 1.94 4.32
N ARG A 107 4.28 2.56 3.54
CA ARG A 107 5.64 2.92 3.98
C ARG A 107 5.63 3.85 5.19
N GLY A 108 4.79 4.88 5.18
CA GLY A 108 4.64 5.78 6.32
C GLY A 108 4.12 5.06 7.56
N VAL A 109 3.13 4.16 7.40
CA VAL A 109 2.60 3.35 8.52
C VAL A 109 3.71 2.47 9.12
N LEU A 110 4.53 1.85 8.28
CA LEU A 110 5.67 1.03 8.73
C LEU A 110 6.69 1.87 9.49
N GLU A 111 7.05 3.04 8.98
CA GLU A 111 8.02 3.93 9.62
C GLU A 111 7.58 4.34 11.03
N ALA A 112 6.31 4.72 11.18
CA ALA A 112 5.75 5.12 12.47
C ALA A 112 5.72 3.98 13.51
N GLY A 113 5.61 2.73 13.05
CA GLY A 113 5.74 1.53 13.90
C GLY A 113 7.19 1.08 14.13
N GLY A 114 8.19 1.84 13.70
CA GLY A 114 9.62 1.48 13.81
C GLY A 114 10.05 0.35 12.87
N HIS A 115 9.26 0.05 11.84
CA HIS A 115 9.58 -0.95 10.83
C HIS A 115 10.29 -0.33 9.62
N GLN A 116 11.14 -1.11 8.96
CA GLN A 116 11.78 -0.70 7.71
C GLN A 116 10.72 -0.42 6.62
N PRO A 117 10.60 0.82 6.11
CA PRO A 117 9.61 1.16 5.08
C PRO A 117 9.79 0.33 3.80
N GLY A 118 11.03 -0.04 3.48
CA GLY A 118 11.37 -0.89 2.33
C GLY A 118 10.73 -2.28 2.34
N ARG A 119 10.13 -2.72 3.46
CA ARG A 119 9.32 -3.96 3.50
C ARG A 119 8.06 -3.85 2.66
N ALA A 120 7.51 -2.66 2.47
CA ALA A 120 6.39 -2.45 1.55
C ALA A 120 6.89 -2.40 0.11
N VAL A 121 6.37 -3.31 -0.72
CA VAL A 121 6.72 -3.46 -2.12
C VAL A 121 5.47 -3.60 -2.99
N LEU A 122 5.57 -3.20 -4.26
CA LEU A 122 4.54 -3.45 -5.25
C LEU A 122 4.58 -4.91 -5.71
N ALA A 123 3.50 -5.63 -5.50
CA ALA A 123 3.23 -6.97 -6.00
C ALA A 123 1.77 -7.08 -6.51
N PRO A 124 1.42 -6.41 -7.63
CA PRO A 124 0.06 -6.36 -8.16
C PRO A 124 -0.49 -7.75 -8.47
N ARG A 125 -1.68 -8.08 -7.94
CA ARG A 125 -2.47 -9.25 -8.35
C ARG A 125 -3.97 -8.93 -8.30
N PRO A 126 -4.82 -9.64 -9.06
CA PRO A 126 -6.26 -9.44 -9.03
C PRO A 126 -6.87 -9.60 -7.62
N GLY A 127 -7.89 -8.79 -7.31
CA GLY A 127 -8.73 -8.96 -6.12
C GLY A 127 -8.12 -8.53 -4.78
N ARG A 128 -7.00 -7.79 -4.77
CA ARG A 128 -6.31 -7.35 -3.54
C ARG A 128 -5.50 -6.07 -3.76
N CYS A 129 -4.89 -5.52 -2.72
CA CYS A 129 -3.98 -4.37 -2.87
C CYS A 129 -2.76 -4.73 -3.72
N CYS A 130 -2.23 -3.75 -4.45
CA CYS A 130 -0.93 -3.86 -5.10
C CYS A 130 0.24 -3.96 -4.12
N VAL A 131 0.06 -3.66 -2.84
CA VAL A 131 1.14 -3.60 -1.85
C VAL A 131 1.14 -4.85 -0.98
N VAL A 132 2.33 -5.43 -0.82
CA VAL A 132 2.62 -6.48 0.16
C VAL A 132 3.67 -5.96 1.13
N VAL A 133 3.53 -6.28 2.41
CA VAL A 133 4.57 -6.03 3.40
C VAL A 133 5.37 -7.31 3.59
N GLY A 134 6.64 -7.29 3.22
CA GLY A 134 7.56 -8.41 3.43
C GLY A 134 7.74 -8.75 4.92
N PRO A 135 8.35 -9.90 5.24
CA PRO A 135 8.58 -10.30 6.62
C PRO A 135 9.49 -9.28 7.33
N PRO A 136 9.43 -9.19 8.67
CA PRO A 136 10.42 -8.42 9.41
C PRO A 136 11.82 -8.97 9.10
N SER A 137 12.80 -8.09 8.89
CA SER A 137 14.19 -8.51 8.82
C SER A 137 14.54 -9.18 10.14
N ARG A 138 15.10 -10.41 10.11
CA ARG A 138 15.70 -10.98 11.30
C ARG A 138 16.89 -10.10 11.69
N SER A 139 16.71 -9.23 12.67
CA SER A 139 17.87 -8.63 13.34
C SER A 139 18.61 -9.75 14.06
N PRO A 140 19.96 -9.81 14.02
CA PRO A 140 20.70 -10.61 14.99
C PRO A 140 20.25 -10.18 16.38
N LYS A 141 19.86 -11.13 17.25
CA LYS A 141 19.64 -10.81 18.67
C LYS A 141 20.92 -10.15 19.18
N ARG A 142 20.83 -8.94 19.73
CA ARG A 142 21.94 -8.35 20.50
C ARG A 142 22.32 -9.40 21.55
N PRO A 143 23.57 -9.90 21.59
CA PRO A 143 23.96 -10.82 22.65
C PRO A 143 23.71 -10.13 24.00
N PRO A 144 23.26 -10.87 25.03
CA PRO A 144 23.09 -10.30 26.36
C PRO A 144 24.43 -9.67 26.76
N ASP A 145 24.35 -8.44 27.24
CA ASP A 145 25.50 -7.67 27.71
C ASP A 145 26.13 -8.44 28.87
N VAL A 146 27.21 -9.19 28.59
CA VAL A 146 27.98 -9.88 29.63
C VAL A 146 28.72 -8.78 30.36
N ARG A 147 28.09 -8.27 31.43
CA ARG A 147 28.78 -7.45 32.42
C ARG A 147 30.05 -8.18 32.83
N ALA A 148 31.19 -7.56 32.52
CA ALA A 148 32.51 -7.99 32.92
C ALA A 148 32.50 -8.36 34.41
N GLY A 149 32.75 -9.64 34.67
CA GLY A 149 32.84 -10.20 36.01
C GLY A 149 33.94 -9.54 36.82
N ALA A 150 33.67 -9.46 38.12
CA ALA A 150 34.50 -8.89 39.15
C ALA A 150 35.95 -9.40 39.12
N VAL A 151 36.91 -8.48 39.22
CA VAL A 151 38.26 -8.79 39.70
C VAL A 151 38.14 -9.03 41.20
N GLY A 152 38.26 -10.30 41.61
CA GLY A 152 38.55 -10.66 42.99
C GLY A 152 40.05 -10.56 43.23
N SER A 153 40.46 -9.82 44.26
CA SER A 153 41.80 -9.93 44.85
C SER A 153 41.73 -10.78 46.11
N PRO A 154 42.65 -11.74 46.32
CA PRO A 154 42.69 -12.57 47.51
C PRO A 154 43.30 -11.82 48.70
N SER A 155 42.80 -12.16 49.88
CA SER A 155 43.34 -11.80 51.19
C SER A 155 44.56 -12.65 51.56
N GLU A 156 45.33 -12.13 52.52
CA GLU A 156 46.36 -12.75 53.38
C GLU A 156 47.82 -12.83 52.87
N VAL A 157 48.74 -12.21 53.62
CA VAL A 157 49.72 -12.92 54.45
C VAL A 157 50.06 -12.05 55.68
N SER A 158 49.87 -12.64 56.85
CA SER A 158 50.37 -12.20 58.14
C SER A 158 51.80 -12.73 58.33
N ARG A 159 52.76 -11.85 58.65
CA ARG A 159 53.92 -12.07 59.55
C ARG A 159 54.84 -10.86 59.58
#